data_AF-A0AAU9EBC8-F1
#
_entry.id   AF-A0AAU9EBC8-F1
#
_cell.length_a   1.000
_cell.length_b   1.000
_cell.length_c   1.000
_cell.angle_alpha   90.00
_cell.angle_beta   90.00
_cell.angle_gamma   90.00
#
_symmetry.space_group_name_H-M   'P 1'
#
loop_
_entity.id
_entity.type
_entity.pdbx_description
1 polymer ?
#
loop_
_entity_poly.entity_id
_entity_poly.type
_entity_poly.pdbx_seq_one_letter_code
_entity_poly.pdbx_strand_id
1 'polypeptide(L)' 'MDCQKCKSNQDRVVATEGYSDRVRRRRECITCGHRWTTEERIIEEEPPREGTSFDCAGRLCRL' A
#
# COMPACT_ATOMS: atom_id res chain seq x y z
N MET A 1 10.88 -8.26 -10.92
CA MET A 1 9.86 -8.81 -11.86
C MET A 1 9.34 -7.70 -12.75
N ASP A 2 9.37 -7.99 -14.05
CA ASP A 2 8.86 -7.19 -15.18
C ASP A 2 9.45 -5.80 -15.39
N CYS A 3 10.75 -5.76 -15.67
CA CYS A 3 11.28 -4.61 -16.40
C CYS A 3 10.52 -4.45 -17.74
N GLN A 4 9.75 -3.38 -17.90
CA GLN A 4 8.94 -3.11 -19.11
C GLN A 4 9.77 -3.06 -20.40
N LYS A 5 11.08 -2.85 -20.30
CA LYS A 5 12.02 -2.81 -21.43
C LYS A 5 12.51 -4.18 -21.88
N CYS A 6 12.96 -5.02 -20.95
CA CYS A 6 13.68 -6.25 -21.27
C CYS A 6 13.04 -7.53 -20.72
N LYS A 7 11.95 -7.41 -19.93
CA LYS A 7 11.26 -8.50 -19.25
C LYS A 7 12.15 -9.33 -18.31
N SER A 8 13.33 -8.82 -17.97
CA SER A 8 14.18 -9.43 -16.95
C SER A 8 13.53 -9.29 -15.58
N ASN A 9 13.74 -10.31 -14.75
CA ASN A 9 13.31 -10.33 -13.36
C ASN A 9 14.37 -9.77 -12.40
N GLN A 10 15.50 -9.33 -12.92
CA GLN A 10 16.60 -8.78 -12.14
C GLN A 10 16.48 -7.25 -12.05
N ASP A 11 15.93 -6.78 -10.93
CA ASP A 11 15.86 -5.37 -10.56
C ASP A 11 16.39 -5.13 -9.14
N ARG A 12 16.89 -3.91 -8.90
CA ARG A 12 17.36 -3.46 -7.58
C ARG A 12 16.66 -2.18 -7.17
N VAL A 13 16.45 -1.99 -5.87
CA VAL A 13 15.95 -0.74 -5.31
C VAL A 13 17.13 0.22 -5.14
N VAL A 14 17.07 1.38 -5.78
CA VAL A 14 18.11 2.41 -5.75
C VAL A 14 17.83 3.45 -4.68
N ALA A 15 16.56 3.78 -4.45
CA ALA A 15 16.15 4.73 -3.41
C ALA A 15 14.77 4.36 -2.85
N THR A 16 14.58 4.64 -1.57
CA THR A 16 13.30 4.52 -0.87
C THR A 16 12.99 5.85 -0.20
N GLU A 17 11.86 6.44 -0.54
CA GLU A 17 11.33 7.69 0.01
C GLU A 17 10.05 7.34 0.78
N GLY A 18 10.05 7.55 2.10
CA GLY A 18 8.88 7.33 2.96
C GLY A 18 8.08 8.63 3.15
N TYR A 19 6.77 8.55 2.97
CA TYR A 19 5.81 9.62 3.27
C TYR A 19 4.81 9.13 4.32
N SER A 20 3.97 10.02 4.84
CA SER A 20 2.97 9.70 5.86
C SER A 20 1.96 8.64 5.42
N ASP A 21 1.55 8.66 4.15
CA ASP A 21 0.47 7.86 3.57
C ASP A 21 0.95 6.86 2.50
N ARG A 22 2.25 6.89 2.17
CA ARG A 22 2.79 6.13 1.03
C ARG A 22 4.29 5.89 1.14
N VAL A 23 4.75 4.83 0.48
CA VAL A 23 6.15 4.52 0.29
C VAL A 23 6.47 4.55 -1.20
N ARG A 24 7.42 5.39 -1.59
CA ARG A 24 7.89 5.52 -2.97
C ARG A 24 9.25 4.85 -3.10
N ARG A 25 9.40 3.95 -4.07
CA ARG A 25 10.64 3.21 -4.33
C ARG A 25 11.10 3.42 -5.76
N ARG A 26 12.33 3.87 -5.95
CA ARG A 26 12.99 3.97 -7.26
C ARG A 26 13.76 2.69 -7.53
N ARG A 27 13.44 2.02 -8.62
CA ARG A 27 14.01 0.74 -9.04
C ARG A 27 14.82 0.89 -10.32
N GLU A 28 15.82 0.04 -10.48
CA GLU A 28 16.70 -0.04 -11.65
C GLU A 28 16.86 -1.50 -12.07
N CYS A 29 16.65 -1.80 -13.35
CA CYS A 29 16.92 -3.12 -13.90
C CYS A 29 18.43 -3.32 -14.04
N ILE A 30 18.93 -4.43 -13.49
CA ILE A 30 20.36 -4.77 -13.53
C ILE A 30 20.77 -5.16 -14.96
N THR A 31 19.85 -5.74 -15.74
CA THR A 31 20.14 -6.25 -17.09
C THR A 31 20.19 -5.15 -18.15
N CYS A 32 19.31 -4.15 -18.09
CA CYS A 32 19.21 -3.12 -19.14
C CYS A 32 19.36 -1.67 -18.66
N GLY A 33 19.51 -1.44 -17.35
CA GLY A 33 19.67 -0.10 -16.77
C GLY A 33 18.39 0.75 -16.77
N HIS A 34 17.24 0.19 -17.18
CA HIS A 34 15.98 0.93 -17.14
C HIS A 34 15.59 1.27 -15.71
N ARG A 35 15.11 2.49 -15.47
CA ARG A 35 14.73 2.99 -14.14
C ARG A 35 13.24 3.31 -14.10
N TRP A 36 12.58 2.91 -13.02
CA TRP A 36 11.16 3.20 -12.79
C TRP A 36 10.90 3.48 -11.31
N THR A 37 9.70 3.98 -11.01
CA THR A 37 9.27 4.28 -9.64
C THR A 37 8.00 3.51 -9.34
N THR A 38 7.94 2.90 -8.17
CA THR A 38 6.75 2.24 -7.62
C THR A 38 6.29 2.98 -6.37
N GLU A 39 4.99 3.19 -6.23
CA GLU A 39 4.39 3.82 -5.06
C GLU A 39 3.38 2.86 -4.43
N GLU A 40 3.50 2.65 -3.13
CA GLU A 40 2.60 1.83 -2.32
C GLU A 40 1.89 2.76 -1.33
N ARG A 41 0.55 2.72 -1.30
CA ARG A 41 -0.24 3.50 -0.34
C ARG A 41 -0.48 2.68 0.93
N ILE A 42 -0.29 3.32 2.07
CA ILE A 42 -0.58 2.74 3.39
C ILE A 42 -2.06 3.00 3.65
N ILE A 43 -2.84 1.94 3.73
CA ILE A 43 -4.25 2.02 4.13
C ILE A 43 -4.26 1.81 5.63
N GLU A 44 -4.57 2.86 6.40
CA GLU A 44 -4.89 2.72 7.81
C GLU A 44 -6.24 1.99 7.89
N GLU A 45 -6.22 0.71 8.27
CA GLU A 45 -7.45 0.03 8.64
C GLU A 45 -7.96 0.68 9.91
N GLU A 46 -9.05 1.46 9.82
CA GLU A 46 -9.80 1.81 11.02
C GLU A 46 -10.11 0.49 11.74
N PRO A 47 -9.82 0.38 13.05
CA PRO A 47 -10.21 -0.81 13.79
C PRO A 47 -11.70 -1.04 13.54
N PRO A 48 -12.14 -2.30 13.39
CA PRO A 48 -13.55 -2.62 13.27
C PRO A 48 -14.30 -1.82 14.35
N ARG A 49 -15.33 -1.08 13.95
CA ARG A 49 -16.19 -0.38 14.90
C ARG A 49 -16.93 -1.44 15.71
N GLU A 50 -16.29 -1.97 16.76
CA GLU A 50 -16.94 -2.79 17.75
C GLU A 50 -17.95 -1.91 18.47
N GLY A 51 -19.23 -2.18 18.26
CA GLY A 51 -20.31 -1.55 19.03
C GLY A 51 -21.25 -0.68 18.22
N THR A 52 -22.00 -1.26 17.29
CA THR A 52 -23.43 -0.99 17.29
C THR A 52 -24.13 -2.33 17.42
N SER A 53 -24.42 -2.72 18.67
CA SER A 53 -25.49 -3.67 18.91
C SER A 53 -26.77 -3.02 18.39
N PHE A 54 -27.20 -3.43 17.21
CA PHE A 54 -28.60 -3.26 16.86
C PHE A 54 -29.36 -4.23 17.75
N ASP A 55 -29.94 -3.72 18.84
CA ASP A 55 -30.98 -4.47 19.51
C ASP A 55 -32.07 -4.77 18.48
N CYS A 56 -32.47 -6.03 18.42
CA CYS A 56 -33.46 -6.58 17.48
C CYS A 56 -34.85 -5.92 17.61
N ALA A 57 -35.00 -4.92 18.50
CA ALA A 57 -36.23 -4.19 18.81
C ALA A 57 -36.19 -2.68 18.47
N GLY A 58 -35.10 -2.13 17.92
CA GLY A 58 -35.07 -0.78 17.36
C GLY A 58 -35.45 0.34 18.32
N ARG A 59 -34.98 0.33 19.57
CA ARG A 59 -35.25 1.42 20.54
C ARG A 59 -34.03 1.73 21.41
N LEU A 60 -33.62 3.00 21.42
CA LEU A 60 -32.55 3.54 22.27
C LEU A 60 -33.02 3.59 23.73
N CYS A 61 -32.41 2.80 24.60
CA CYS A 61 -32.54 2.98 26.06
C CYS A 61 -31.43 3.92 26.56
N ARG A 62 -31.82 5.07 27.13
CA ARG A 62 -30.95 5.90 27.97
C ARG A 62 -30.94 5.30 29.38
N LEU A 63 -29.75 5.17 29.96
CA LEU A 63 -29.57 5.00 31.41
C LEU A 63 -30.11 6.22 32.15
#